data_AF-A0A7S3KLV6-F1
#
_entry.id   AF-A0A7S3KLV6-F1
#
_cell.length_a   1.000
_cell.length_b   1.000
_cell.length_c   1.000
_cell.angle_alpha   90.00
_cell.angle_beta   90.00
_cell.angle_gamma   90.00
#
_symmetry.space_group_name_H-M   'P 1'
#
loop_
_entity.id
_entity.type
_entity.pdbx_description
1 polymer ?
#
loop_
_entity_poly.entity_id
_entity_poly.type
_entity_poly.pdbx_seq_one_letter_code
_entity_poly.pdbx_strand_id
1 'polypeptide(L)'
;MRMRQPLNEALKWYREKNNLNTIQRSKKVTQQYLSTKVISINVVGCEDLVSRNNRNQKRMRPFFHYIFYKFDEVFSKTYEGQNPEMNEIKTFTTEVDNKFKNYTEEKRFEIHVFDDSIKPSVHDEDNSIDDMIGVAYIPLFEVAQGNNLYDKFAIKDYNGNVNGMMEVKITLHNSLEDINAPFAQSVQYKNNDWTSEFLFKVCLRYAAKPNMDLNNLYAIFSKGENDISRRNFRDTIVPRKSGVTESEIESFIKECEPFQRRGYMTKEQFLQIMKGPFRRATNENRIRQKELRGRRDSEDDSEDDFRRATEKSRRETKPESHRTGRSHKSDRSHKSSRRDRRDEKEEKKDSKPQLELKEEEIEKIKRYNQEDLERIKNKIRDFVINEEVSLKGVYEFIDKDGDNRLDLAEFTTKIKNVKIDVTDIEAKALFYYVDANESGEITYKEFSTALHDIHMECIFQKIRKIVKGIGSNLDKLFSEMDSKDKGYWNKEDYKEFVDMYCDSLKKYEVDDLLAHLDRNGDNRIDKGELGRALDLS
;
A
#
# COMPACT_ATOMS: atom_id res chain seq x y z
N MET A 1 25.75 -17.34 25.58
CA MET A 1 25.21 -16.13 24.91
C MET A 1 26.37 -15.26 24.46
N ARG A 2 26.68 -15.22 23.16
CA ARG A 2 27.61 -14.24 22.58
C ARG A 2 26.83 -13.46 21.54
N MET A 3 26.58 -12.19 21.84
CA MET A 3 25.94 -11.23 20.94
C MET A 3 26.85 -10.96 19.75
N ARG A 4 26.34 -11.23 18.55
CA ARG A 4 26.82 -10.71 17.28
C ARG A 4 25.58 -10.30 16.49
N GLN A 5 25.24 -9.00 16.47
CA GLN A 5 24.65 -8.30 15.30
C GLN A 5 24.19 -6.86 15.64
N PRO A 6 25.10 -5.87 15.69
CA PRO A 6 24.72 -4.48 15.99
C PRO A 6 24.09 -3.69 14.81
N LEU A 7 24.07 -4.20 13.57
CA LEU A 7 23.59 -3.42 12.40
C LEU A 7 22.10 -3.66 12.05
N ASN A 8 21.65 -4.91 12.05
CA ASN A 8 20.24 -5.25 11.85
C ASN A 8 19.40 -4.80 13.05
N GLU A 9 19.95 -4.89 14.27
CA GLU A 9 19.35 -4.32 15.47
C GLU A 9 19.31 -2.80 15.42
N ALA A 10 20.36 -2.11 14.93
CA ALA A 10 20.33 -0.66 14.77
C ALA A 10 19.32 -0.20 13.70
N LEU A 11 19.18 -0.93 12.59
CA LEU A 11 18.15 -0.67 11.56
C LEU A 11 16.73 -0.91 12.10
N LYS A 12 16.55 -1.97 12.88
CA LYS A 12 15.29 -2.28 13.57
C LYS A 12 14.97 -1.19 14.62
N TRP A 13 15.95 -0.78 15.42
CA TRP A 13 15.82 0.25 16.44
C TRP A 13 15.56 1.63 15.84
N TYR A 14 16.21 1.97 14.72
CA TYR A 14 15.99 3.20 13.98
C TYR A 14 14.55 3.26 13.42
N ARG A 15 14.07 2.15 12.83
CA ARG A 15 12.67 1.97 12.41
C ARG A 15 11.69 2.05 13.59
N GLU A 16 12.07 1.58 14.78
CA GLU A 16 11.27 1.67 16.01
C GLU A 16 11.24 3.08 16.61
N LYS A 17 12.35 3.83 16.60
CA LYS A 17 12.46 5.19 17.19
C LYS A 17 11.74 6.27 16.37
N ASN A 18 11.79 6.21 15.04
CA ASN A 18 11.03 7.14 14.19
C ASN A 18 9.51 6.90 14.26
N ASN A 19 9.11 5.70 14.64
CA ASN A 19 7.73 5.38 14.99
C ASN A 19 7.29 5.95 16.34
N LEU A 20 8.18 6.09 17.33
CA LEU A 20 7.87 6.61 18.67
C LEU A 20 7.66 8.14 18.71
N ASN A 21 8.36 8.92 17.88
CA ASN A 21 8.17 10.38 17.82
C ASN A 21 6.88 10.79 17.07
N THR A 22 6.33 9.90 16.22
CA THR A 22 5.02 10.10 15.60
C THR A 22 3.88 9.83 16.60
N ILE A 23 4.13 8.98 17.61
CA ILE A 23 3.15 8.60 18.65
C ILE A 23 2.84 9.76 19.63
N GLN A 24 3.69 10.79 19.75
CA GLN A 24 3.39 11.95 20.60
C GLN A 24 2.65 13.10 19.87
N ARG A 25 2.74 13.21 18.53
CA ARG A 25 2.00 14.22 17.74
C ARG A 25 0.64 13.74 17.23
N SER A 26 0.39 12.43 17.18
CA SER A 26 -0.89 11.86 16.72
C SER A 26 -2.04 11.92 17.73
N LYS A 27 -1.83 12.44 18.95
CA LYS A 27 -2.89 12.53 19.97
C LYS A 27 -4.00 13.55 19.67
N LYS A 28 -3.89 14.34 18.61
CA LYS A 28 -4.98 15.17 18.11
C LYS A 28 -4.87 15.27 16.60
N VAL A 29 -5.57 14.39 15.88
CA VAL A 29 -6.33 14.65 14.64
C VAL A 29 -6.60 13.31 13.94
N THR A 30 -7.89 13.06 13.74
CA THR A 30 -8.56 12.01 12.96
C THR A 30 -8.67 10.60 13.58
N GLN A 31 -9.72 10.40 14.37
CA GLN A 31 -10.38 9.10 14.54
C GLN A 31 -10.99 8.67 13.19
N GLN A 32 -10.32 7.75 12.50
CA GLN A 32 -10.93 6.88 11.50
C GLN A 32 -10.40 5.46 11.77
N TYR A 33 -11.32 4.54 12.01
CA TYR A 33 -11.14 3.28 12.74
C TYR A 33 -9.92 2.44 12.33
N LEU A 34 -8.87 2.43 13.16
CA LEU A 34 -7.95 1.30 13.25
C LEU A 34 -8.74 0.12 13.83
N SER A 35 -8.89 -0.98 13.08
CA SER A 35 -9.46 -2.20 13.64
C SER A 35 -8.34 -3.02 14.28
N THR A 36 -8.26 -2.99 15.61
CA THR A 36 -7.46 -3.97 16.36
C THR A 36 -7.99 -5.36 16.03
N LYS A 37 -7.11 -6.28 15.64
CA LYS A 37 -7.44 -7.68 15.36
C LYS A 37 -6.69 -8.58 16.32
N VAL A 38 -7.29 -9.74 16.58
CA VAL A 38 -6.64 -10.84 17.28
C VAL A 38 -6.32 -11.92 16.25
N ILE A 39 -5.04 -12.18 16.06
CA ILE A 39 -4.53 -13.16 15.11
C ILE A 39 -4.19 -14.42 15.88
N SER A 40 -4.83 -15.54 15.54
CA SER A 40 -4.48 -16.85 16.10
C SER A 40 -3.67 -17.63 15.08
N ILE A 41 -2.48 -18.09 15.46
CA ILE A 41 -1.65 -19.00 14.68
C ILE A 41 -1.74 -20.35 15.36
N ASN A 42 -2.27 -21.34 14.65
CA ASN A 42 -2.37 -22.73 15.08
C ASN A 42 -1.47 -23.59 14.21
N VAL A 43 -0.43 -24.16 14.81
CA VAL A 43 0.37 -25.21 14.18
C VAL A 43 -0.31 -26.54 14.51
N VAL A 44 -1.01 -27.10 13.53
CA VAL A 44 -1.89 -28.27 13.72
C VAL A 44 -1.06 -29.54 13.88
N GLY A 45 -0.03 -29.72 13.06
CA GLY A 45 0.85 -30.87 13.11
C GLY A 45 1.87 -30.89 11.99
N CYS A 46 2.73 -31.90 11.99
CA CYS A 46 3.68 -32.17 10.91
C CYS A 46 3.48 -33.58 10.37
N GLU A 47 3.86 -33.79 9.10
CA GLU A 47 3.79 -35.06 8.41
C GLU A 47 5.12 -35.39 7.73
N ASP A 48 5.47 -36.67 7.74
CA ASP A 48 6.63 -37.27 7.10
C ASP A 48 7.94 -36.54 7.38
N LEU A 49 8.13 -36.13 8.65
CA LEU A 49 9.36 -35.45 9.07
C LEU A 49 10.58 -36.35 8.86
N VAL A 50 11.66 -35.78 8.31
CA VAL A 50 12.93 -36.47 8.11
C VAL A 50 14.06 -35.64 8.71
N SER A 51 14.72 -36.19 9.73
CA SER A 51 15.88 -35.58 10.38
C SER A 51 17.17 -36.19 9.83
N ARG A 52 18.03 -35.37 9.20
CA ARG A 52 19.23 -35.84 8.49
C ARG A 52 20.21 -36.59 9.38
N ASN A 53 20.30 -36.19 10.65
CA ASN A 53 21.25 -36.73 11.62
C ASN A 53 20.64 -37.79 12.55
N ASN A 54 19.35 -38.12 12.38
CA ASN A 54 18.67 -39.14 13.17
C ASN A 54 18.60 -40.48 12.43
N ARG A 55 19.43 -41.45 12.84
CA ARG A 55 19.46 -42.81 12.26
C ARG A 55 18.15 -43.58 12.47
N ASN A 56 17.33 -43.17 13.45
CA ASN A 56 16.04 -43.78 13.72
C ASN A 56 14.96 -42.71 13.78
N GLN A 57 14.41 -42.37 12.61
CA GLN A 57 13.36 -41.39 12.44
C GLN A 57 12.15 -41.62 13.37
N LYS A 58 11.89 -42.84 13.88
CA LYS A 58 10.80 -43.10 14.84
C LYS A 58 11.06 -42.57 16.25
N ARG A 59 12.29 -42.19 16.58
CA ARG A 59 12.71 -41.65 17.88
C ARG A 59 12.90 -40.13 17.88
N MET A 60 12.57 -39.46 16.79
CA MET A 60 12.70 -38.02 16.71
C MET A 60 11.82 -37.32 17.74
N ARG A 61 12.29 -36.15 18.17
CA ARG A 61 11.62 -35.33 19.17
C ARG A 61 11.42 -33.91 18.62
N PRO A 62 10.48 -33.72 17.68
CA PRO A 62 10.35 -32.45 16.98
C PRO A 62 9.76 -31.36 17.87
N PHE A 63 10.27 -30.15 17.73
CA PHE A 63 9.65 -28.93 18.24
C PHE A 63 9.81 -27.82 17.19
N PHE A 64 8.99 -26.77 17.28
CA PHE A 64 9.07 -25.63 16.38
C PHE A 64 9.26 -24.32 17.13
N HIS A 65 9.80 -23.34 16.40
CA HIS A 65 9.94 -21.97 16.85
C HIS A 65 9.60 -20.99 15.72
N TYR A 66 9.00 -19.85 16.07
CA TYR A 66 8.80 -18.74 15.15
C TYR A 66 8.76 -17.38 15.86
N ILE A 67 9.00 -16.33 15.08
CA ILE A 67 8.77 -14.93 15.46
C ILE A 67 7.71 -14.35 14.54
N PHE A 68 6.61 -13.88 15.12
CA PHE A 68 5.52 -13.28 14.36
C PHE A 68 5.50 -11.75 14.55
N TYR A 69 5.62 -11.03 13.42
CA TYR A 69 5.59 -9.57 13.37
C TYR A 69 6.54 -8.88 14.37
N LYS A 70 5.97 -8.19 15.37
CA LYS A 70 6.68 -7.44 16.42
C LYS A 70 6.69 -8.14 17.78
N PHE A 71 6.17 -9.37 17.83
CA PHE A 71 6.00 -10.12 19.07
C PHE A 71 7.23 -10.96 19.38
N ASP A 72 7.31 -11.39 20.63
CA ASP A 72 8.38 -12.25 21.12
C ASP A 72 8.36 -13.63 20.44
N GLU A 73 9.50 -14.28 20.47
CA GLU A 73 9.67 -15.65 19.99
C GLU A 73 8.72 -16.63 20.70
N VAL A 74 8.19 -17.58 19.92
CA VAL A 74 7.30 -18.63 20.39
C VAL A 74 7.97 -19.97 20.17
N PHE A 75 8.02 -20.78 21.21
CA PHE A 75 8.48 -22.17 21.17
C PHE A 75 7.30 -23.11 21.44
N SER A 76 7.23 -24.20 20.69
CA SER A 76 6.34 -25.31 21.03
C SER A 76 6.94 -26.16 22.15
N LYS A 77 6.11 -27.01 22.76
CA LYS A 77 6.64 -28.19 23.45
C LYS A 77 7.27 -29.16 22.44
N THR A 78 8.03 -30.11 22.97
CA THR A 78 8.60 -31.20 22.18
C THR A 78 7.61 -32.34 22.00
N TYR A 79 7.52 -32.89 20.80
CA TYR A 79 6.64 -34.00 20.42
C TYR A 79 7.45 -35.26 20.13
N GLU A 80 6.78 -36.38 19.82
CA GLU A 80 7.43 -37.64 19.48
C GLU A 80 7.05 -38.12 18.08
N GLY A 81 8.03 -38.62 17.34
CA GLY A 81 7.82 -39.26 16.03
C GLY A 81 7.69 -38.29 14.86
N GLN A 82 7.52 -38.86 13.67
CA GLN A 82 7.57 -38.14 12.37
C GLN A 82 6.29 -37.41 12.00
N ASN A 83 5.18 -37.80 12.64
CA ASN A 83 3.83 -37.31 12.34
C ASN A 83 3.17 -36.75 13.61
N PRO A 84 3.75 -35.74 14.28
CA PRO A 84 3.19 -35.22 15.51
C PRO A 84 1.91 -34.40 15.24
N GLU A 85 0.83 -34.74 15.94
CA GLU A 85 -0.33 -33.86 16.10
C GLU A 85 -0.05 -32.86 17.23
N MET A 86 0.07 -31.58 16.88
CA MET A 86 0.55 -30.54 17.80
C MET A 86 -0.59 -29.68 18.35
N ASN A 87 -1.45 -29.17 17.49
CA ASN A 87 -2.57 -28.28 17.82
C ASN A 87 -2.18 -27.12 18.78
N GLU A 88 -1.01 -26.53 18.58
CA GLU A 88 -0.48 -25.44 19.40
C GLU A 88 -0.97 -24.11 18.86
N ILE A 89 -1.75 -23.38 19.68
CA ILE A 89 -2.36 -22.10 19.31
C ILE A 89 -1.71 -20.97 20.09
N LYS A 90 -1.21 -19.96 19.37
CA LYS A 90 -0.82 -18.68 19.96
C LYS A 90 -1.61 -17.53 19.36
N THR A 91 -2.06 -16.63 20.22
CA THR A 91 -2.87 -15.46 19.85
C THR A 91 -2.06 -14.18 20.01
N PHE A 92 -2.20 -13.27 19.05
CA PHE A 92 -1.53 -11.99 19.00
C PHE A 92 -2.52 -10.87 18.75
N THR A 93 -2.51 -9.84 19.58
CA THR A 93 -3.37 -8.68 19.39
C THR A 93 -2.58 -7.55 18.76
N THR A 94 -2.93 -7.15 17.53
CA THR A 94 -2.29 -6.03 16.85
C THR A 94 -3.30 -5.22 16.07
N GLU A 95 -3.01 -3.94 15.91
CA GLU A 95 -3.70 -3.10 14.94
C GLU A 95 -3.30 -3.56 13.53
N VAL A 96 -4.29 -3.72 12.64
CA VAL A 96 -4.05 -3.95 11.20
C VAL A 96 -3.78 -2.60 10.56
N ASP A 97 -2.64 -2.03 10.92
CA ASP A 97 -2.08 -0.83 10.33
C ASP A 97 -1.25 -1.18 9.09
N ASN A 98 -0.76 -0.16 8.38
CA ASN A 98 0.06 -0.37 7.19
C ASN A 98 1.35 -1.14 7.51
N LYS A 99 1.87 -1.10 8.74
CA LYS A 99 3.07 -1.88 9.11
C LYS A 99 2.77 -3.37 9.19
N PHE A 100 1.62 -3.74 9.74
CA PHE A 100 1.17 -5.11 9.75
C PHE A 100 0.87 -5.62 8.33
N LYS A 101 0.23 -4.79 7.49
CA LYS A 101 0.00 -5.12 6.06
C LYS A 101 1.32 -5.32 5.31
N ASN A 102 2.27 -4.41 5.41
CA ASN A 102 3.58 -4.57 4.78
C ASN A 102 4.33 -5.81 5.29
N TYR A 103 4.28 -6.10 6.60
CA TYR A 103 4.88 -7.34 7.14
C TYR A 103 4.25 -8.59 6.52
N THR A 104 2.94 -8.60 6.32
CA THR A 104 2.20 -9.73 5.76
C THR A 104 2.32 -9.85 4.23
N GLU A 105 2.64 -8.76 3.52
CA GLU A 105 2.82 -8.73 2.05
C GLU A 105 4.28 -8.94 1.60
N GLU A 106 5.25 -8.40 2.34
CA GLU A 106 6.67 -8.36 1.94
C GLU A 106 7.49 -9.53 2.50
N LYS A 107 7.13 -10.05 3.69
CA LYS A 107 7.90 -11.12 4.37
C LYS A 107 7.20 -12.46 4.30
N ARG A 108 8.01 -13.52 4.18
CA ARG A 108 7.54 -14.89 4.42
C ARG A 108 7.58 -15.16 5.92
N PHE A 109 6.49 -15.69 6.45
CA PHE A 109 6.45 -16.08 7.85
C PHE A 109 7.12 -17.44 8.00
N GLU A 110 8.20 -17.46 8.77
CA GLU A 110 9.07 -18.62 8.90
C GLU A 110 8.77 -19.35 10.21
N ILE A 111 8.49 -20.65 10.10
CA ILE A 111 8.43 -21.56 11.25
C ILE A 111 9.57 -22.56 11.10
N HIS A 112 10.51 -22.49 12.05
CA HIS A 112 11.67 -23.37 12.10
C HIS A 112 11.31 -24.64 12.88
N VAL A 113 11.75 -25.79 12.39
CA VAL A 113 11.50 -27.10 13.00
C VAL A 113 12.83 -27.76 13.33
N PHE A 114 12.94 -28.27 14.55
CA PHE A 114 14.15 -28.87 15.12
C PHE A 114 13.85 -30.24 15.71
N ASP A 115 14.86 -31.08 15.86
CA ASP A 115 14.81 -32.40 16.48
C ASP A 115 15.64 -32.45 17.77
N ASP A 116 14.98 -32.31 18.92
CA ASP A 116 15.60 -32.33 20.27
C ASP A 116 16.19 -33.71 20.65
N SER A 117 16.07 -34.72 19.79
CA SER A 117 16.72 -36.02 20.02
C SER A 117 18.20 -36.05 19.59
N ILE A 118 18.66 -35.05 18.84
CA ILE A 118 20.04 -34.94 18.37
C ILE A 118 20.91 -34.36 19.50
N LYS A 119 21.92 -35.14 19.94
CA LYS A 119 22.91 -34.71 20.91
C LYS A 119 24.22 -34.31 20.22
N PRO A 120 24.98 -33.34 20.75
CA PRO A 120 26.30 -33.00 20.23
C PRO A 120 27.21 -34.22 20.22
N SER A 121 27.82 -34.47 19.06
CA SER A 121 29.00 -35.33 18.92
C SER A 121 30.16 -34.65 19.64
N VAL A 122 30.80 -35.36 20.56
CA VAL A 122 31.95 -34.85 21.35
C VAL A 122 33.24 -34.75 20.49
N HIS A 123 33.18 -35.14 19.21
CA HIS A 123 34.35 -35.33 18.36
C HIS A 123 34.48 -34.38 17.18
N ASP A 124 33.55 -33.45 16.97
CA ASP A 124 33.63 -32.50 15.86
C ASP A 124 34.15 -31.14 16.37
N GLU A 125 35.29 -30.72 15.83
CA GLU A 125 35.98 -29.46 16.19
C GLU A 125 35.16 -28.20 15.81
N ASP A 126 34.13 -28.37 14.97
CA ASP A 126 33.08 -27.39 14.73
C ASP A 126 31.85 -27.72 15.59
N ASN A 127 31.67 -26.95 16.67
CA ASN A 127 30.52 -27.00 17.60
C ASN A 127 29.13 -26.74 16.96
N SER A 128 28.93 -26.93 15.65
CA SER A 128 27.62 -26.78 15.01
C SER A 128 26.80 -28.06 15.12
N ILE A 129 25.96 -28.14 16.15
CA ILE A 129 24.88 -29.12 16.21
C ILE A 129 23.83 -28.70 15.17
N ASP A 130 23.71 -29.46 14.07
CA ASP A 130 22.63 -29.27 13.10
C ASP A 130 21.46 -30.18 13.48
N ASP A 131 20.70 -29.73 14.47
CA ASP A 131 19.44 -30.35 14.92
C ASP A 131 18.23 -29.84 14.13
N MET A 132 18.45 -28.99 13.12
CA MET A 132 17.39 -28.41 12.33
C MET A 132 16.85 -29.42 11.30
N ILE A 133 15.53 -29.64 11.31
CA ILE A 133 14.83 -30.42 10.29
C ILE A 133 14.61 -29.54 9.04
N GLY A 134 14.19 -28.30 9.25
CA GLY A 134 14.00 -27.33 8.17
C GLY A 134 13.10 -26.16 8.55
N VAL A 135 12.75 -25.35 7.56
CA VAL A 135 11.91 -24.16 7.69
C VAL A 135 10.68 -24.28 6.81
N ALA A 136 9.49 -24.06 7.39
CA ALA A 136 8.25 -23.87 6.65
C ALA A 136 8.06 -22.37 6.36
N TYR A 137 7.86 -22.03 5.08
CA TYR A 137 7.60 -20.66 4.64
C TYR A 137 6.11 -20.46 4.36
N ILE A 138 5.45 -19.65 5.20
CA ILE A 138 4.02 -19.41 5.14
C ILE A 138 3.77 -18.06 4.45
N PRO A 139 3.03 -18.02 3.33
CA PRO A 139 2.68 -16.78 2.66
C PRO A 139 1.57 -16.07 3.44
N LEU A 140 1.81 -14.83 3.89
CA LEU A 140 0.82 -14.08 4.66
C LEU A 140 -0.08 -13.17 3.81
N PHE A 141 -0.02 -13.28 2.48
CA PHE A 141 -0.82 -12.45 1.57
C PHE A 141 -2.33 -12.51 1.84
N GLU A 142 -2.88 -13.70 2.08
CA GLU A 142 -4.30 -13.85 2.44
C GLU A 142 -4.61 -13.18 3.79
N VAL A 143 -3.67 -13.25 4.75
CA VAL A 143 -3.80 -12.59 6.07
C VAL A 143 -3.73 -11.06 5.92
N ALA A 144 -2.91 -10.54 5.01
CA ALA A 144 -2.84 -9.12 4.67
C ALA A 144 -4.18 -8.56 4.14
N GLN A 145 -4.89 -9.37 3.35
CA GLN A 145 -6.21 -9.05 2.82
C GLN A 145 -7.33 -9.17 3.86
N GLY A 146 -7.01 -9.61 5.08
CA GLY A 146 -7.97 -9.81 6.16
C GLY A 146 -8.61 -11.20 6.15
N ASN A 147 -7.99 -12.18 5.49
CA ASN A 147 -8.54 -13.51 5.28
C ASN A 147 -7.87 -14.53 6.20
N ASN A 148 -8.60 -15.58 6.56
CA ASN A 148 -8.01 -16.72 7.25
C ASN A 148 -7.15 -17.53 6.26
N LEU A 149 -6.06 -18.10 6.75
CA LEU A 149 -5.19 -18.99 5.99
C LEU A 149 -5.22 -20.39 6.61
N TYR A 150 -5.32 -21.41 5.77
CA TYR A 150 -5.24 -22.80 6.19
C TYR A 150 -4.68 -23.63 5.04
N ASP A 151 -3.48 -24.19 5.24
CA ASP A 151 -2.83 -25.02 4.23
C ASP A 151 -1.70 -25.89 4.84
N LYS A 152 -1.12 -26.76 4.02
CA LYS A 152 0.09 -27.54 4.31
C LYS A 152 1.29 -26.94 3.59
N PHE A 153 2.38 -26.73 4.34
CA PHE A 153 3.60 -26.09 3.86
C PHE A 153 4.80 -27.04 3.96
N ALA A 154 5.57 -27.13 2.88
CA ALA A 154 6.79 -27.94 2.87
C ALA A 154 7.84 -27.37 3.82
N ILE A 155 8.39 -28.23 4.67
CA ILE A 155 9.53 -27.94 5.54
C ILE A 155 10.80 -28.21 4.72
N LYS A 156 11.65 -27.19 4.54
CA LYS A 156 12.85 -27.29 3.70
C LYS A 156 14.14 -27.04 4.46
N ASP A 157 15.18 -27.83 4.19
CA ASP A 157 16.52 -27.56 4.70
C ASP A 157 17.22 -26.40 3.93
N TYR A 158 18.43 -26.04 4.36
CA TYR A 158 19.25 -25.02 3.71
C TYR A 158 19.64 -25.37 2.25
N ASN A 159 19.55 -26.63 1.86
CA ASN A 159 19.82 -27.10 0.50
C ASN A 159 18.54 -27.13 -0.35
N GLY A 160 17.38 -26.79 0.22
CA GLY A 160 16.07 -26.80 -0.43
C GLY A 160 15.38 -28.17 -0.48
N ASN A 161 15.94 -29.20 0.17
CA ASN A 161 15.32 -30.52 0.25
C ASN A 161 14.09 -30.47 1.15
N VAL A 162 13.01 -31.14 0.73
CA VAL A 162 11.78 -31.23 1.53
C VAL A 162 11.92 -32.35 2.56
N ASN A 163 11.87 -31.98 3.84
CA ASN A 163 12.05 -32.86 5.00
C ASN A 163 10.74 -33.07 5.77
N GLY A 164 9.59 -32.88 5.12
CA GLY A 164 8.26 -33.07 5.67
C GLY A 164 7.31 -31.93 5.30
N MET A 165 6.07 -32.01 5.80
CA MET A 165 5.03 -31.00 5.66
C MET A 165 4.58 -30.50 7.03
N MET A 166 4.20 -29.23 7.12
CA MET A 166 3.59 -28.63 8.31
C MET A 166 2.21 -28.09 7.98
N GLU A 167 1.20 -28.48 8.75
CA GLU A 167 -0.15 -27.96 8.62
C GLU A 167 -0.34 -26.74 9.53
N VAL A 168 -0.69 -25.59 8.95
CA VAL A 168 -0.82 -24.32 9.68
C VAL A 168 -2.14 -23.64 9.38
N LYS A 169 -2.80 -23.16 10.43
CA LYS A 169 -4.03 -22.38 10.37
C LYS A 169 -3.82 -21.02 11.03
N ILE A 170 -4.01 -19.93 10.27
CA ILE A 170 -3.99 -18.56 10.78
C ILE A 170 -5.40 -17.97 10.67
N THR A 171 -5.93 -17.44 11.77
CA THR A 171 -7.26 -16.83 11.80
C THR A 171 -7.25 -15.41 12.36
N LEU A 172 -8.04 -14.53 11.77
CA LEU A 172 -8.21 -13.15 12.19
C LEU A 172 -9.57 -12.95 12.89
N HIS A 173 -9.54 -12.43 14.11
CA HIS A 173 -10.70 -12.14 14.93
C HIS A 173 -10.78 -10.64 15.26
N ASN A 174 -11.97 -10.14 15.60
CA ASN A 174 -12.15 -8.74 16.01
C ASN A 174 -11.91 -8.55 17.51
N SER A 175 -12.12 -9.59 18.30
CA SER A 175 -11.95 -9.58 19.75
C SER A 175 -11.33 -10.89 20.25
N LEU A 176 -10.85 -10.90 21.50
CA LEU A 176 -10.39 -12.12 22.18
C LEU A 176 -11.56 -13.05 22.53
N GLU A 177 -12.78 -12.51 22.66
CA GLU A 177 -14.01 -13.25 22.98
C GLU A 177 -14.47 -14.11 21.79
N ASP A 178 -14.17 -13.68 20.56
CA ASP A 178 -14.46 -14.39 19.32
C ASP A 178 -13.71 -15.75 19.22
N ILE A 179 -12.57 -15.91 19.90
CA ILE A 179 -11.75 -17.13 19.88
C ILE A 179 -12.45 -18.29 20.60
N ASN A 180 -13.25 -18.00 21.63
CA ASN A 180 -13.96 -18.98 22.44
C ASN A 180 -15.42 -19.19 22.01
N ALA A 181 -15.90 -18.43 21.01
CA ALA A 181 -17.23 -18.60 20.46
C ALA A 181 -17.31 -19.89 19.63
N PRO A 182 -18.40 -20.69 19.74
CA PRO A 182 -18.55 -21.93 18.97
C PRO A 182 -18.50 -21.65 17.45
N PHE A 183 -17.35 -21.99 16.86
CA PHE A 183 -17.02 -22.10 15.43
C PHE A 183 -18.01 -21.42 14.46
N ALA A 184 -17.93 -20.10 14.34
CA ALA A 184 -18.42 -19.36 13.18
C ALA A 184 -17.26 -19.01 12.25
N GLN A 185 -16.97 -19.92 11.32
CA GLN A 185 -16.03 -19.70 10.22
C GLN A 185 -16.46 -18.44 9.43
N SER A 186 -15.63 -17.40 9.44
CA SER A 186 -15.66 -16.38 8.39
C SER A 186 -15.09 -17.00 7.12
N VAL A 187 -15.97 -17.62 6.33
CA VAL A 187 -15.69 -18.03 4.96
C VAL A 187 -15.78 -16.79 4.08
N GLN A 188 -14.69 -16.41 3.43
CA GLN A 188 -14.80 -15.51 2.29
C GLN A 188 -15.40 -16.26 1.10
N TYR A 189 -16.58 -15.81 0.66
CA TYR A 189 -17.24 -16.36 -0.51
C TYR A 189 -16.58 -15.82 -1.78
N LYS A 190 -15.64 -16.57 -2.35
CA LYS A 190 -15.20 -16.35 -3.74
C LYS A 190 -16.37 -16.72 -4.66
N ASN A 191 -17.19 -15.74 -5.01
CA ASN A 191 -18.22 -15.92 -6.02
C ASN A 191 -17.53 -16.16 -7.37
N ASN A 192 -17.74 -17.33 -7.97
CA ASN A 192 -17.36 -17.55 -9.37
C ASN A 192 -18.14 -16.59 -10.29
N ASP A 193 -17.67 -16.41 -11.53
CA ASP A 193 -18.26 -15.45 -12.48
C ASP A 193 -19.77 -15.66 -12.65
N TRP A 194 -20.23 -16.91 -12.66
CA TRP A 194 -21.65 -17.27 -12.69
C TRP A 194 -22.42 -16.79 -11.46
N THR A 195 -21.90 -17.02 -10.26
CA THR A 195 -22.52 -16.60 -8.98
C THR A 195 -22.60 -15.08 -8.89
N SER A 196 -21.53 -14.40 -9.30
CA SER A 196 -21.48 -12.93 -9.34
C SER A 196 -22.54 -12.36 -10.30
N GLU A 197 -22.71 -12.98 -11.47
CA GLU A 197 -23.72 -12.59 -12.46
C GLU A 197 -25.15 -12.90 -11.99
N PHE A 198 -25.40 -14.05 -11.38
CA PHE A 198 -26.69 -14.40 -10.77
C PHE A 198 -27.09 -13.38 -9.70
N LEU A 199 -26.20 -13.11 -8.75
CA LEU A 199 -26.46 -12.15 -7.66
C LEU A 199 -26.62 -10.73 -8.19
N PHE A 200 -25.88 -10.34 -9.24
CA PHE A 200 -26.05 -9.05 -9.88
C PHE A 200 -27.48 -8.88 -10.43
N LYS A 201 -27.99 -9.88 -11.15
CA LYS A 201 -29.37 -9.90 -11.68
C LYS A 201 -30.41 -9.81 -10.57
N VAL A 202 -30.19 -10.53 -9.46
CA VAL A 202 -31.02 -10.44 -8.26
C VAL A 202 -30.99 -9.01 -7.68
N CYS A 203 -29.81 -8.43 -7.49
CA CYS A 203 -29.65 -7.08 -6.93
C CYS A 203 -30.22 -5.98 -7.84
N LEU A 204 -30.08 -6.10 -9.16
CA LEU A 204 -30.52 -5.11 -10.15
C LEU A 204 -31.99 -4.75 -9.99
N ARG A 205 -32.82 -5.74 -9.62
CA ARG A 205 -34.24 -5.57 -9.33
C ARG A 205 -34.51 -4.64 -8.14
N TYR A 206 -33.70 -4.69 -7.09
CA TYR A 206 -33.92 -3.93 -5.87
C TYR A 206 -33.20 -2.59 -5.89
N ALA A 207 -32.05 -2.53 -6.56
CA ALA A 207 -31.20 -1.33 -6.64
C ALA A 207 -31.90 -0.12 -7.30
N ALA A 208 -33.00 -0.32 -8.04
CA ALA A 208 -33.78 0.76 -8.64
C ALA A 208 -34.76 1.43 -7.65
N LYS A 209 -34.97 0.86 -6.46
CA LYS A 209 -35.89 1.41 -5.45
C LYS A 209 -35.23 2.57 -4.68
N PRO A 210 -35.99 3.62 -4.31
CA PRO A 210 -35.47 4.74 -3.54
C PRO A 210 -34.93 4.28 -2.18
N ASN A 211 -33.81 4.87 -1.74
CA ASN A 211 -33.16 4.59 -0.45
C ASN A 211 -32.76 3.12 -0.24
N MET A 212 -32.55 2.35 -1.32
CA MET A 212 -32.09 0.97 -1.20
C MET A 212 -30.60 0.92 -0.88
N ASP A 213 -30.24 0.33 0.25
CA ASP A 213 -28.88 -0.03 0.64
C ASP A 213 -28.80 -1.52 1.02
N LEU A 214 -27.61 -2.01 1.39
CA LEU A 214 -27.42 -3.42 1.73
C LEU A 214 -28.17 -3.85 3.00
N ASN A 215 -28.38 -2.94 3.96
CA ASN A 215 -29.12 -3.25 5.19
C ASN A 215 -30.62 -3.39 4.92
N ASN A 216 -31.16 -2.51 4.07
CA ASN A 216 -32.54 -2.57 3.61
C ASN A 216 -32.77 -3.81 2.73
N LEU A 217 -31.79 -4.15 1.88
CA LEU A 217 -31.82 -5.39 1.12
C LEU A 217 -31.82 -6.62 2.04
N TYR A 218 -30.98 -6.63 3.07
CA TYR A 218 -30.97 -7.68 4.08
C TYR A 218 -32.34 -7.86 4.74
N ALA A 219 -32.95 -6.76 5.21
CA ALA A 219 -34.26 -6.79 5.85
C ALA A 219 -35.36 -7.38 4.94
N ILE A 220 -35.27 -7.15 3.62
CA ILE A 220 -36.19 -7.75 2.64
C ILE A 220 -35.99 -9.27 2.57
N PHE A 221 -34.75 -9.73 2.51
CA PHE A 221 -34.41 -11.15 2.38
C PHE A 221 -34.59 -11.93 3.69
N SER A 222 -34.44 -11.29 4.84
CA SER A 222 -34.65 -11.93 6.14
C SER A 222 -36.12 -12.02 6.52
N LYS A 223 -36.99 -11.22 5.88
CA LYS A 223 -38.43 -11.12 6.21
C LYS A 223 -38.70 -10.84 7.69
N GLY A 224 -37.79 -10.11 8.35
CA GLY A 224 -37.87 -9.78 9.77
C GLY A 224 -37.26 -10.80 10.73
N GLU A 225 -36.69 -11.89 10.20
CA GLU A 225 -35.91 -12.85 10.99
C GLU A 225 -34.47 -12.35 11.22
N ASN A 226 -33.81 -12.92 12.24
CA ASN A 226 -32.42 -12.59 12.58
C ASN A 226 -31.41 -13.10 11.54
N ASP A 227 -31.77 -14.16 10.80
CA ASP A 227 -30.97 -14.79 9.76
C ASP A 227 -31.83 -15.07 8.52
N ILE A 228 -31.20 -15.28 7.38
CA ILE A 228 -31.89 -15.60 6.13
C ILE A 228 -31.91 -17.12 5.94
N SER A 229 -33.09 -17.74 6.02
CA SER A 229 -33.25 -19.16 5.69
C SER A 229 -33.21 -19.43 4.17
N ARG A 230 -32.93 -20.68 3.77
CA ARG A 230 -33.02 -21.09 2.34
C ARG A 230 -34.38 -20.74 1.72
N ARG A 231 -35.45 -20.91 2.51
CA ARG A 231 -36.83 -20.58 2.12
C ARG A 231 -37.01 -19.09 1.93
N ASN A 232 -36.56 -18.27 2.89
CA ASN A 232 -36.70 -16.81 2.79
C ASN A 232 -35.89 -16.25 1.62
N PHE A 233 -34.69 -16.78 1.36
CA PHE A 233 -33.90 -16.41 0.20
C PHE A 233 -34.61 -16.75 -1.12
N ARG A 234 -35.10 -18.00 -1.25
CA ARG A 234 -35.85 -18.46 -2.43
C ARG A 234 -37.11 -17.62 -2.67
N ASP A 235 -37.96 -17.51 -1.67
CA ASP A 235 -39.28 -16.88 -1.78
C ASP A 235 -39.20 -15.37 -2.03
N THR A 236 -38.05 -14.75 -1.72
CA THR A 236 -37.82 -13.32 -1.96
C THR A 236 -37.47 -13.05 -3.42
N ILE A 237 -36.75 -13.98 -4.08
CA ILE A 237 -36.37 -13.83 -5.48
C ILE A 237 -37.56 -14.18 -6.36
N VAL A 238 -37.93 -13.25 -7.25
CA VAL A 238 -39.00 -13.48 -8.25
C VAL A 238 -38.34 -13.73 -9.61
N PRO A 239 -38.30 -14.98 -10.11
CA PRO A 239 -37.50 -15.36 -11.29
C PRO A 239 -37.78 -14.48 -12.52
N ARG A 240 -39.05 -14.40 -12.92
CA ARG A 240 -39.49 -13.64 -14.11
C ARG A 240 -39.17 -12.15 -14.07
N LYS A 241 -39.07 -11.56 -12.87
CA LYS A 241 -38.81 -10.12 -12.72
C LYS A 241 -37.35 -9.78 -12.45
N SER A 242 -36.51 -10.80 -12.23
CA SER A 242 -35.08 -10.62 -11.91
C SER A 242 -34.18 -11.17 -13.02
N GLY A 243 -34.73 -11.81 -14.06
CA GLY A 243 -33.94 -12.36 -15.16
C GLY A 243 -33.15 -13.62 -14.77
N VAL A 244 -33.60 -14.33 -13.74
CA VAL A 244 -33.02 -15.57 -13.23
C VAL A 244 -34.06 -16.68 -13.28
N THR A 245 -33.63 -17.93 -13.36
CA THR A 245 -34.47 -19.13 -13.41
C THR A 245 -34.57 -19.80 -12.03
N GLU A 246 -35.61 -20.62 -11.82
CA GLU A 246 -35.73 -21.44 -10.59
C GLU A 246 -34.53 -22.37 -10.41
N SER A 247 -34.01 -22.94 -11.50
CA SER A 247 -32.83 -23.81 -11.46
C SER A 247 -31.57 -23.07 -11.03
N GLU A 248 -31.39 -21.80 -11.41
CA GLU A 248 -30.25 -20.98 -10.96
C GLU A 248 -30.36 -20.64 -9.47
N ILE A 249 -31.58 -20.35 -8.98
CA ILE A 249 -31.82 -20.10 -7.55
C ILE A 249 -31.52 -21.37 -6.74
N GLU A 250 -32.01 -22.53 -7.18
CA GLU A 250 -31.75 -23.81 -6.51
C GLU A 250 -30.27 -24.20 -6.56
N SER A 251 -29.59 -23.96 -7.69
CA SER A 251 -28.15 -24.21 -7.83
C SER A 251 -27.35 -23.31 -6.89
N PHE A 252 -27.69 -22.02 -6.80
CA PHE A 252 -27.04 -21.11 -5.86
C PHE A 252 -27.28 -21.53 -4.41
N ILE A 253 -28.52 -21.85 -4.02
CA ILE A 253 -28.81 -22.31 -2.65
C ILE A 253 -28.05 -23.60 -2.32
N LYS A 254 -27.88 -24.50 -3.30
CA LYS A 254 -27.15 -25.76 -3.15
C LYS A 254 -25.65 -25.54 -3.04
N GLU A 255 -25.08 -24.58 -3.76
CA GLU A 255 -23.63 -24.33 -3.83
C GLU A 255 -23.12 -23.30 -2.82
N CYS A 256 -23.99 -22.42 -2.32
CA CYS A 256 -23.64 -21.36 -1.39
C CYS A 256 -23.36 -21.96 0.00
N GLU A 257 -22.13 -21.82 0.48
CA GLU A 257 -21.66 -22.49 1.70
C GLU A 257 -22.43 -22.18 3.00
N PRO A 258 -22.99 -20.98 3.29
CA PRO A 258 -23.74 -20.78 4.52
C PRO A 258 -25.03 -21.61 4.52
N PHE A 259 -25.67 -21.72 3.34
CA PHE A 259 -26.82 -22.60 3.19
C PHE A 259 -26.44 -24.07 3.29
N GLN A 260 -25.30 -24.50 2.76
CA GLN A 260 -24.84 -25.89 2.86
C GLN A 260 -24.56 -26.32 4.31
N ARG A 261 -23.76 -25.53 5.04
CA ARG A 261 -23.27 -25.92 6.37
C ARG A 261 -24.31 -25.72 7.48
N ARG A 262 -25.06 -24.61 7.43
CA ARG A 262 -25.94 -24.18 8.54
C ARG A 262 -27.42 -24.17 8.17
N GLY A 263 -27.76 -24.11 6.88
CA GLY A 263 -29.14 -24.00 6.41
C GLY A 263 -29.71 -22.57 6.46
N TYR A 264 -28.93 -21.61 6.94
CA TYR A 264 -29.27 -20.19 7.01
C TYR A 264 -28.01 -19.33 6.80
N MET A 265 -28.20 -18.07 6.43
CA MET A 265 -27.16 -17.09 6.16
C MET A 265 -27.30 -15.92 7.12
N THR A 266 -26.24 -15.58 7.84
CA THR A 266 -26.26 -14.45 8.79
C THR A 266 -26.22 -13.10 8.07
N LYS A 267 -26.53 -12.03 8.80
CA LYS A 267 -26.43 -10.67 8.28
C LYS A 267 -25.04 -10.35 7.73
N GLU A 268 -23.99 -10.68 8.46
CA GLU A 268 -22.61 -10.41 8.07
C GLU A 268 -22.25 -11.14 6.78
N GLN A 269 -22.62 -12.43 6.69
CA GLN A 269 -22.40 -13.26 5.50
C GLN A 269 -23.15 -12.69 4.29
N PHE A 270 -24.42 -12.31 4.47
CA PHE A 270 -25.23 -11.70 3.42
C PHE A 270 -24.61 -10.40 2.90
N LEU A 271 -24.21 -9.50 3.81
CA LEU A 271 -23.57 -8.23 3.45
C LEU A 271 -22.28 -8.47 2.67
N GLN A 272 -21.47 -9.45 3.06
CA GLN A 272 -20.23 -9.81 2.34
C GLN A 272 -20.51 -10.32 0.93
N ILE A 273 -21.45 -11.26 0.79
CA ILE A 273 -21.82 -11.89 -0.50
C ILE A 273 -22.44 -10.86 -1.46
N MET A 274 -23.31 -9.99 -0.95
CA MET A 274 -24.09 -9.06 -1.77
C MET A 274 -23.38 -7.75 -2.09
N LYS A 275 -22.30 -7.38 -1.38
CA LYS A 275 -21.62 -6.07 -1.53
C LYS A 275 -21.20 -5.75 -2.96
N GLY A 276 -20.48 -6.66 -3.62
CA GLY A 276 -20.00 -6.49 -4.99
C GLY A 276 -21.16 -6.42 -6.01
N PRO A 277 -22.03 -7.45 -6.07
CA PRO A 277 -23.17 -7.48 -6.98
C PRO A 277 -24.12 -6.28 -6.83
N PHE A 278 -24.40 -5.87 -5.58
CA PHE A 278 -25.26 -4.72 -5.30
C PHE A 278 -24.65 -3.40 -5.77
N ARG A 279 -23.33 -3.19 -5.59
CA ARG A 279 -22.63 -2.00 -6.09
C ARG A 279 -22.66 -1.92 -7.62
N ARG A 280 -22.49 -3.07 -8.30
CA ARG A 280 -22.59 -3.14 -9.76
C ARG A 280 -24.02 -2.80 -10.23
N ALA A 281 -25.04 -3.33 -9.56
CA ALA A 281 -26.44 -3.07 -9.84
C ALA A 281 -26.86 -1.60 -9.64
N THR A 282 -26.36 -0.93 -8.60
CA THR A 282 -26.67 0.49 -8.36
C THR A 282 -26.02 1.40 -9.40
N ASN A 283 -24.78 1.11 -9.82
CA ASN A 283 -24.11 1.88 -10.86
C ASN A 283 -24.81 1.73 -12.23
N GLU A 284 -25.20 0.51 -12.61
CA GLU A 284 -25.96 0.22 -13.83
C GLU A 284 -27.29 1.01 -13.87
N ASN A 285 -28.06 1.02 -12.78
CA ASN A 285 -29.30 1.79 -12.72
C ASN A 285 -29.07 3.31 -12.79
N ARG A 286 -27.97 3.81 -12.22
CA ARG A 286 -27.60 5.22 -12.32
C ARG A 286 -27.29 5.63 -13.76
N ILE A 287 -26.59 4.77 -14.51
CA ILE A 287 -26.30 4.96 -15.93
C ILE A 287 -27.60 5.00 -16.74
N ARG A 288 -28.48 4.00 -16.56
CA ARG A 288 -29.80 3.96 -17.23
C ARG A 288 -30.67 5.18 -16.94
N GLN A 289 -30.65 5.68 -15.70
CA GLN A 289 -31.39 6.90 -15.37
C GLN A 289 -30.82 8.16 -16.01
N LYS A 290 -29.49 8.25 -16.19
CA LYS A 290 -28.85 9.36 -16.94
C LYS A 290 -29.19 9.30 -18.42
N GLU A 291 -29.18 8.11 -19.03
CA GLU A 291 -29.57 7.91 -20.43
C GLU A 291 -31.05 8.23 -20.69
N LEU A 292 -31.94 7.86 -19.75
CA LEU A 292 -33.38 8.18 -19.82
C LEU A 292 -33.69 9.66 -19.58
N ARG A 293 -32.81 10.39 -18.88
CA ARG A 293 -32.90 11.86 -18.74
C ARG A 293 -32.37 12.55 -20.00
N GLY A 294 -31.21 12.13 -20.51
CA GLY A 294 -30.67 12.66 -21.76
C GLY A 294 -31.59 12.46 -22.98
N ARG A 295 -32.37 11.37 -23.01
CA ARG A 295 -33.43 11.19 -24.04
C ARG A 295 -34.65 12.08 -23.84
N ARG A 296 -35.02 12.40 -22.59
CA ARG A 296 -36.13 13.32 -22.29
C ARG A 296 -35.75 14.77 -22.59
N ASP A 297 -34.52 15.16 -22.26
CA ASP A 297 -34.00 16.49 -22.57
C ASP A 297 -33.93 16.71 -24.09
N SER A 298 -33.61 15.68 -24.89
CA SER A 298 -33.66 15.75 -26.36
C SER A 298 -35.07 15.77 -26.97
N GLU A 299 -36.08 15.23 -26.26
CA GLU A 299 -37.48 15.28 -26.69
C GLU A 299 -38.13 16.64 -26.32
N ASP A 300 -37.83 17.18 -25.13
CA ASP A 300 -38.27 18.52 -24.70
C ASP A 300 -37.62 19.63 -25.55
N ASP A 301 -36.33 19.52 -25.89
CA ASP A 301 -35.66 20.48 -26.80
C ASP A 301 -36.29 20.48 -28.20
N SER A 302 -36.85 19.35 -28.66
CA SER A 302 -37.52 19.25 -29.95
C SER A 302 -38.92 19.88 -29.98
N GLU A 303 -39.66 19.86 -28.84
CA GLU A 303 -40.95 20.54 -28.70
C GLU A 303 -40.79 22.06 -28.53
N ASP A 304 -39.73 22.49 -27.83
CA ASP A 304 -39.44 23.90 -27.59
C ASP A 304 -38.86 24.60 -28.84
N ASP A 305 -38.07 23.88 -29.65
CA ASP A 305 -37.64 24.37 -30.97
C ASP A 305 -38.80 24.46 -31.98
N PHE A 306 -39.80 23.56 -31.92
CA PHE A 306 -40.99 23.66 -32.76
C PHE A 306 -41.86 24.88 -32.40
N ARG A 307 -41.98 25.21 -31.10
CA ARG A 307 -42.68 26.42 -30.64
C ARG A 307 -41.93 27.71 -30.99
N ARG A 308 -40.60 27.72 -30.86
CA ARG A 308 -39.76 28.88 -31.22
C ARG A 308 -39.73 29.13 -32.73
N ALA A 309 -39.84 28.09 -33.56
CA ALA A 309 -39.93 28.23 -35.02
C ALA A 309 -41.24 28.91 -35.46
N THR A 310 -42.36 28.71 -34.75
CA THR A 310 -43.63 29.37 -35.07
C THR A 310 -43.71 30.84 -34.61
N GLU A 311 -43.00 31.20 -33.53
CA GLU A 311 -43.02 32.57 -32.98
C GLU A 311 -42.08 33.53 -33.74
N LYS A 312 -40.97 33.00 -34.30
CA LYS A 312 -39.90 33.80 -34.93
C LYS A 312 -40.20 34.25 -36.37
N SER A 313 -41.28 33.76 -36.98
CA SER A 313 -41.73 34.20 -38.32
C SER A 313 -42.53 35.51 -38.31
N ARG A 314 -42.71 36.19 -37.16
CA ARG A 314 -43.66 37.32 -37.08
C ARG A 314 -43.09 38.70 -36.76
N ARG A 315 -41.78 38.88 -36.56
CA ARG A 315 -41.22 40.22 -36.29
C ARG A 315 -39.82 40.42 -36.85
N GLU A 316 -39.74 40.92 -38.07
CA GLU A 316 -38.62 41.73 -38.56
C GLU A 316 -39.12 43.06 -39.11
N THR A 317 -38.24 44.07 -39.05
CA THR A 317 -38.17 45.42 -39.67
C THR A 317 -37.99 46.50 -38.59
N LYS A 318 -37.07 47.49 -38.63
CA LYS A 318 -36.08 48.05 -39.58
C LYS A 318 -35.19 49.10 -38.80
N PRO A 319 -34.26 49.91 -39.38
CA PRO A 319 -32.89 50.12 -38.83
C PRO A 319 -32.42 51.61 -38.64
N GLU A 320 -31.09 51.80 -38.45
CA GLU A 320 -30.20 53.00 -38.62
C GLU A 320 -30.11 54.03 -37.45
N SER A 321 -29.02 54.79 -37.12
CA SER A 321 -27.73 55.19 -37.76
C SER A 321 -26.74 55.87 -36.74
N HIS A 322 -25.43 55.97 -37.09
CA HIS A 322 -24.39 57.03 -36.85
C HIS A 322 -24.10 57.62 -35.43
N ARG A 323 -22.93 58.16 -34.99
CA ARG A 323 -21.61 58.60 -35.55
C ARG A 323 -20.64 58.99 -34.37
N THR A 324 -19.31 58.90 -34.60
CA THR A 324 -18.15 59.75 -34.12
C THR A 324 -17.92 60.04 -32.61
N GLY A 325 -16.72 60.13 -32.02
CA GLY A 325 -15.30 60.16 -32.42
C GLY A 325 -14.39 60.68 -31.27
N ARG A 326 -13.07 60.79 -31.53
CA ARG A 326 -11.99 61.59 -30.86
C ARG A 326 -11.03 60.99 -29.79
N SER A 327 -9.83 60.65 -30.28
CA SER A 327 -8.43 60.94 -29.85
C SER A 327 -8.11 61.72 -28.56
N HIS A 328 -7.13 61.24 -27.77
CA HIS A 328 -5.80 61.89 -27.60
C HIS A 328 -4.73 60.99 -26.92
N LYS A 329 -3.48 61.23 -27.32
CA LYS A 329 -2.21 60.55 -26.99
C LYS A 329 -1.50 61.16 -25.76
N SER A 330 -0.43 60.46 -25.35
CA SER A 330 0.91 60.93 -24.91
C SER A 330 1.22 60.74 -23.42
N ASP A 331 2.44 60.52 -22.95
CA ASP A 331 3.71 59.93 -23.43
C ASP A 331 4.69 60.00 -22.23
N ARG A 332 5.71 59.12 -22.17
CA ARG A 332 7.00 59.21 -21.41
C ARG A 332 6.98 59.11 -19.87
N SER A 333 8.04 58.69 -19.15
CA SER A 333 9.28 57.90 -19.34
C SER A 333 10.08 57.95 -18.01
N HIS A 334 11.16 57.16 -17.89
CA HIS A 334 12.29 57.21 -16.90
C HIS A 334 12.05 56.60 -15.50
N LYS A 335 13.01 56.00 -14.78
CA LYS A 335 14.33 55.37 -15.01
C LYS A 335 14.82 54.88 -13.62
N SER A 336 15.66 53.84 -13.62
CA SER A 336 16.82 53.64 -12.72
C SER A 336 16.75 52.68 -11.51
N SER A 337 17.97 52.26 -11.18
CA SER A 337 18.51 51.06 -10.53
C SER A 337 19.25 51.34 -9.21
N ARG A 338 19.52 50.28 -8.41
CA ARG A 338 20.72 49.94 -7.56
C ARG A 338 20.29 49.42 -6.17
N ARG A 339 20.66 48.20 -5.73
CA ARG A 339 21.93 47.64 -5.18
C ARG A 339 22.36 48.21 -3.81
N ASP A 340 22.42 47.32 -2.80
CA ASP A 340 23.38 47.19 -1.66
C ASP A 340 22.94 45.92 -0.87
N ARG A 341 23.70 44.84 -0.60
CA ARG A 341 25.02 44.55 0.02
C ARG A 341 25.19 45.09 1.44
N ARG A 342 25.15 44.18 2.43
CA ARG A 342 25.86 44.29 3.72
C ARG A 342 26.14 42.91 4.30
N ASP A 343 27.42 42.71 4.61
CA ASP A 343 28.04 41.60 5.34
C ASP A 343 27.78 41.73 6.84
N GLU A 344 27.47 40.62 7.53
CA GLU A 344 27.68 40.49 8.97
C GLU A 344 28.31 39.13 9.31
N LYS A 345 29.23 39.21 10.27
CA LYS A 345 30.31 38.29 10.59
C LYS A 345 29.86 37.10 11.43
N GLU A 346 30.47 35.95 11.16
CA GLU A 346 30.33 34.71 11.92
C GLU A 346 30.94 34.81 13.33
N GLU A 347 30.15 34.43 14.34
CA GLU A 347 30.64 34.05 15.67
C GLU A 347 31.06 32.58 15.66
N LYS A 348 32.35 32.32 15.92
CA LYS A 348 32.89 30.97 16.16
C LYS A 348 32.34 30.43 17.48
N LYS A 349 31.53 29.36 17.40
CA LYS A 349 31.24 28.45 18.52
C LYS A 349 31.98 27.13 18.30
N ASP A 350 32.59 26.64 19.36
CA ASP A 350 33.45 25.46 19.44
C ASP A 350 32.92 24.26 18.65
N SER A 351 33.58 23.95 17.53
CA SER A 351 33.36 22.74 16.76
C SER A 351 34.31 21.62 17.23
N LYS A 352 33.73 20.42 17.37
CA LYS A 352 34.44 19.14 17.53
C LYS A 352 35.51 18.98 16.44
N PRO A 353 36.57 18.19 16.68
CA PRO A 353 37.70 18.09 15.75
C PRO A 353 37.25 17.58 14.37
N GLN A 354 37.29 18.48 13.37
CA GLN A 354 37.07 18.13 11.97
C GLN A 354 38.26 17.30 11.46
N LEU A 355 37.97 16.19 10.81
CA LEU A 355 38.96 15.41 10.05
C LEU A 355 39.45 16.26 8.88
N GLU A 356 40.60 16.93 9.02
CA GLU A 356 41.26 17.61 7.90
C GLU A 356 41.63 16.58 6.81
N LEU A 357 41.01 16.71 5.63
CA LEU A 357 41.35 15.90 4.46
C LEU A 357 42.78 16.21 4.00
N LYS A 358 43.52 15.17 3.62
CA LYS A 358 44.87 15.35 3.06
C LYS A 358 44.77 16.08 1.70
N GLU A 359 45.73 16.95 1.39
CA GLU A 359 45.78 17.70 0.12
C GLU A 359 45.65 16.79 -1.11
N GLU A 360 46.23 15.59 -1.07
CA GLU A 360 46.12 14.59 -2.14
C GLU A 360 44.68 14.08 -2.37
N GLU A 361 43.85 14.01 -1.31
CA GLU A 361 42.44 13.61 -1.42
C GLU A 361 41.60 14.73 -2.02
N ILE A 362 41.86 15.98 -1.64
CA ILE A 362 41.20 17.17 -2.20
C ILE A 362 41.43 17.24 -3.71
N GLU A 363 42.66 16.98 -4.16
CA GLU A 363 42.99 16.98 -5.59
C GLU A 363 42.35 15.81 -6.35
N LYS A 364 42.03 14.69 -5.68
CA LYS A 364 41.25 13.60 -6.27
C LYS A 364 39.77 13.95 -6.36
N ILE A 365 39.21 14.61 -5.34
CA ILE A 365 37.82 15.05 -5.32
C ILE A 365 37.54 16.09 -6.41
N LYS A 366 38.44 17.08 -6.57
CA LYS A 366 38.32 18.13 -7.60
C LYS A 366 38.31 17.61 -9.04
N ARG A 367 38.78 16.37 -9.26
CA ARG A 367 38.76 15.72 -10.59
C ARG A 367 37.41 15.14 -10.96
N TYR A 368 36.47 15.00 -10.02
CA TYR A 368 35.12 14.55 -10.30
C TYR A 368 34.35 15.64 -11.04
N ASN A 369 33.91 15.33 -12.25
CA ASN A 369 33.06 16.21 -13.03
C ASN A 369 31.57 15.90 -12.80
N GLN A 370 30.70 16.64 -13.50
CA GLN A 370 29.25 16.46 -13.41
C GLN A 370 28.79 15.05 -13.82
N GLU A 371 29.47 14.41 -14.78
CA GLU A 371 29.12 13.07 -15.28
C GLU A 371 29.47 11.98 -14.26
N ASP A 372 30.62 12.10 -13.58
CA ASP A 372 30.99 11.19 -12.51
C ASP A 372 30.03 11.29 -11.33
N LEU A 373 29.61 12.51 -10.98
CA LEU A 373 28.61 12.74 -9.94
C LEU A 373 27.25 12.13 -10.32
N GLU A 374 26.84 12.25 -11.59
CA GLU A 374 25.60 11.63 -12.05
C GLU A 374 25.69 10.10 -12.04
N ARG A 375 26.86 9.51 -12.35
CA ARG A 375 27.10 8.06 -12.18
C ARG A 375 26.93 7.64 -10.72
N ILE A 376 27.43 8.42 -9.77
CA ILE A 376 27.27 8.14 -8.33
C ILE A 376 25.80 8.29 -7.91
N LYS A 377 25.11 9.34 -8.36
CA LYS A 377 23.68 9.55 -8.12
C LYS A 377 22.84 8.39 -8.65
N ASN A 378 23.18 7.83 -9.82
CA ASN A 378 22.49 6.67 -10.37
C ASN A 378 22.66 5.41 -9.50
N LYS A 379 23.82 5.20 -8.85
CA LYS A 379 23.97 4.10 -7.87
C LYS A 379 23.02 4.26 -6.68
N ILE A 380 22.79 5.49 -6.20
CA ILE A 380 21.80 5.79 -5.16
C ILE A 380 20.39 5.53 -5.69
N ARG A 381 20.08 6.01 -6.90
CA ARG A 381 18.80 5.76 -7.57
C ARG A 381 18.47 4.28 -7.64
N ASP A 382 19.39 3.46 -8.15
CA ASP A 382 19.20 2.02 -8.30
C ASP A 382 18.94 1.34 -6.95
N PHE A 383 19.67 1.72 -5.91
CA PHE A 383 19.44 1.20 -4.56
C PHE A 383 18.05 1.58 -4.04
N VAL A 384 17.68 2.85 -4.12
CA VAL A 384 16.40 3.38 -3.62
C VAL A 384 15.22 2.71 -4.33
N ILE A 385 15.34 2.47 -5.64
CA ILE A 385 14.35 1.77 -6.46
C ILE A 385 14.29 0.28 -6.12
N ASN A 386 15.43 -0.42 -6.10
CA ASN A 386 15.48 -1.88 -5.94
C ASN A 386 15.08 -2.34 -4.53
N GLU A 387 15.42 -1.55 -3.51
CA GLU A 387 15.13 -1.86 -2.11
C GLU A 387 13.85 -1.16 -1.61
N GLU A 388 13.14 -0.47 -2.52
CA GLU A 388 11.85 0.22 -2.29
C GLU A 388 11.84 1.17 -1.06
N VAL A 389 12.99 1.75 -0.74
CA VAL A 389 13.15 2.71 0.36
C VAL A 389 12.94 4.14 -0.15
N SER A 390 12.55 5.07 0.73
CA SER A 390 12.48 6.47 0.35
C SER A 390 13.84 7.16 0.52
N LEU A 391 14.08 8.22 -0.26
CA LEU A 391 15.28 9.06 -0.11
C LEU A 391 15.45 9.59 1.32
N LYS A 392 14.32 9.94 1.97
CA LYS A 392 14.29 10.30 3.39
C LYS A 392 14.76 9.17 4.31
N GLY A 393 14.37 7.94 4.03
CA GLY A 393 14.83 6.77 4.79
C GLY A 393 16.33 6.52 4.63
N VAL A 394 16.90 6.82 3.46
CA VAL A 394 18.36 6.76 3.24
C VAL A 394 19.09 7.84 4.07
N TYR A 395 18.61 9.08 4.01
CA TYR A 395 19.16 10.17 4.82
C TYR A 395 19.17 9.82 6.31
N GLU A 396 18.00 9.42 6.79
CA GLU A 396 17.76 8.99 8.15
C GLU A 396 18.66 7.82 8.57
N PHE A 397 18.93 6.85 7.69
CA PHE A 397 19.83 5.74 7.99
C PHE A 397 21.31 6.16 8.11
N ILE A 398 21.72 7.17 7.35
CA ILE A 398 23.07 7.71 7.38
C ILE A 398 23.28 8.54 8.66
N ASP A 399 22.27 9.31 9.06
CA ASP A 399 22.20 10.12 10.30
C ASP A 399 22.16 9.20 11.53
N LYS A 400 23.34 8.86 12.06
CA LYS A 400 23.46 7.86 13.14
C LYS A 400 23.17 8.48 14.49
N ASP A 401 23.66 9.69 14.72
CA ASP A 401 23.49 10.36 16.01
C ASP A 401 22.14 11.09 16.13
N GLY A 402 21.41 11.25 15.01
CA GLY A 402 20.05 11.76 14.95
C GLY A 402 19.97 13.27 15.07
N ASP A 403 21.06 13.99 14.79
CA ASP A 403 21.11 15.44 14.89
C ASP A 403 20.45 16.16 13.69
N ASN A 404 19.94 15.38 12.71
CA ASN A 404 19.35 15.82 11.45
C ASN A 404 20.33 16.55 10.53
N ARG A 405 21.62 16.29 10.67
CA ARG A 405 22.69 16.72 9.78
C ARG A 405 23.55 15.50 9.48
N LEU A 406 24.21 15.48 8.33
CA LEU A 406 25.16 14.42 8.01
C LEU A 406 26.53 15.04 7.97
N ASP A 407 27.40 14.65 8.90
CA ASP A 407 28.81 15.01 8.80
C ASP A 407 29.52 14.13 7.74
N LEU A 408 30.72 14.54 7.35
CA LEU A 408 31.51 13.82 6.34
C LEU A 408 31.78 12.36 6.72
N ALA A 409 32.02 12.07 8.00
CA ALA A 409 32.36 10.74 8.47
C ALA A 409 31.14 9.81 8.46
N GLU A 410 29.99 10.31 8.91
CA GLU A 410 28.70 9.62 8.85
C GLU A 410 28.33 9.30 7.41
N PHE A 411 28.36 10.32 6.54
CA PHE A 411 28.04 10.16 5.13
C PHE A 411 28.91 9.11 4.46
N THR A 412 30.24 9.26 4.54
CA THR A 412 31.19 8.37 3.84
C THR A 412 31.18 6.95 4.39
N THR A 413 31.05 6.77 5.70
CA THR A 413 31.03 5.44 6.32
C THR A 413 29.72 4.72 6.04
N LYS A 414 28.59 5.42 6.13
CA LYS A 414 27.27 4.78 6.05
C LYS A 414 26.78 4.59 4.64
N ILE A 415 27.07 5.49 3.70
CA ILE A 415 26.61 5.34 2.32
C ILE A 415 27.12 4.05 1.66
N LYS A 416 28.31 3.58 2.06
CA LYS A 416 28.87 2.26 1.66
C LYS A 416 28.12 1.08 2.28
N ASN A 417 27.68 1.25 3.53
CA ASN A 417 26.93 0.24 4.25
C ASN A 417 25.50 0.09 3.73
N VAL A 418 25.03 1.01 2.89
CA VAL A 418 23.75 0.94 2.17
C VAL A 418 23.82 -0.04 0.98
N LYS A 419 24.83 -0.93 0.86
CA LYS A 419 25.07 -1.76 -0.34
C LYS A 419 25.20 -0.94 -1.65
N ILE A 420 25.42 0.38 -1.54
CA ILE A 420 25.74 1.24 -2.66
C ILE A 420 27.24 1.11 -2.87
N ASP A 421 27.64 0.56 -4.01
CA ASP A 421 29.05 0.32 -4.33
C ASP A 421 29.75 1.63 -4.68
N VAL A 422 30.16 2.40 -3.66
CA VAL A 422 30.88 3.68 -3.80
C VAL A 422 32.23 3.66 -3.07
N THR A 423 33.26 4.15 -3.76
CA THR A 423 34.59 4.31 -3.16
C THR A 423 34.63 5.44 -2.13
N ASP A 424 35.66 5.49 -1.28
CA ASP A 424 35.81 6.58 -0.29
C ASP A 424 35.83 7.96 -0.95
N ILE A 425 36.50 8.05 -2.10
CA ILE A 425 36.64 9.28 -2.85
C ILE A 425 35.32 9.66 -3.53
N GLU A 426 34.59 8.68 -4.09
CA GLU A 426 33.25 8.92 -4.66
C GLU A 426 32.27 9.45 -3.59
N ALA A 427 32.28 8.85 -2.40
CA ALA A 427 31.43 9.29 -1.29
C ALA A 427 31.79 10.71 -0.81
N LYS A 428 33.08 11.03 -0.69
CA LYS A 428 33.54 12.39 -0.36
C LYS A 428 33.18 13.40 -1.46
N ALA A 429 33.34 13.03 -2.73
CA ALA A 429 32.98 13.90 -3.85
C ALA A 429 31.49 14.20 -3.89
N LEU A 430 30.64 13.18 -3.66
CA LEU A 430 29.21 13.39 -3.53
C LEU A 430 28.86 14.26 -2.32
N PHE A 431 29.54 14.09 -1.18
CA PHE A 431 29.30 14.91 0.00
C PHE A 431 29.44 16.40 -0.31
N TYR A 432 30.59 16.80 -0.87
CA TYR A 432 30.86 18.19 -1.22
C TYR A 432 29.95 18.73 -2.31
N TYR A 433 29.44 17.87 -3.20
CA TYR A 433 28.44 18.27 -4.18
C TYR A 433 27.08 18.57 -3.53
N VAL A 434 26.68 17.79 -2.52
CA VAL A 434 25.40 17.95 -1.83
C VAL A 434 25.43 19.10 -0.84
N ASP A 435 26.56 19.32 -0.16
CA ASP A 435 26.83 20.41 0.79
C ASP A 435 26.96 21.77 0.05
N ALA A 436 25.85 22.24 -0.52
CA ALA A 436 25.80 23.39 -1.41
C ALA A 436 26.18 24.72 -0.75
N ASN A 437 26.09 24.80 0.59
CA ASN A 437 26.49 25.98 1.35
C ASN A 437 27.91 25.85 1.96
N GLU A 438 28.61 24.75 1.67
CA GLU A 438 29.96 24.45 2.17
C GLU A 438 30.07 24.50 3.70
N SER A 439 29.00 24.15 4.40
CA SER A 439 28.96 24.21 5.86
C SER A 439 29.77 23.08 6.52
N GLY A 440 30.14 22.05 5.75
CA GLY A 440 30.78 20.84 6.25
C GLY A 440 29.78 19.82 6.82
N GLU A 441 28.48 20.09 6.67
CA GLU A 441 27.37 19.25 7.13
C GLU A 441 26.25 19.27 6.09
N ILE A 442 25.66 18.12 5.77
CA ILE A 442 24.53 18.05 4.83
C ILE A 442 23.22 18.07 5.62
N THR A 443 22.36 19.05 5.34
CA THR A 443 20.98 19.04 5.83
C THR A 443 20.06 18.20 4.93
N TYR A 444 18.91 17.76 5.45
CA TYR A 444 17.93 17.02 4.64
C TYR A 444 17.46 17.84 3.43
N LYS A 445 17.39 19.17 3.54
CA LYS A 445 17.00 20.05 2.44
C LYS A 445 18.03 20.04 1.32
N GLU A 446 19.31 20.10 1.66
CA GLU A 446 20.41 19.97 0.68
C GLU A 446 20.40 18.59 0.02
N PHE A 447 20.26 17.54 0.83
CA PHE A 447 20.19 16.16 0.34
C PHE A 447 19.00 15.93 -0.60
N SER A 448 17.81 16.40 -0.23
CA SER A 448 16.60 16.25 -1.05
C SER A 448 16.67 17.09 -2.32
N THR A 449 17.29 18.27 -2.28
CA THR A 449 17.44 19.15 -3.46
C THR A 449 18.43 18.55 -4.44
N ALA A 450 19.59 18.08 -3.98
CA ALA A 450 20.62 17.49 -4.83
C ALA A 450 20.16 16.17 -5.49
N LEU A 451 19.24 15.45 -4.85
CA LEU A 451 18.70 14.16 -5.30
C LEU A 451 17.21 14.23 -5.65
N HIS A 452 16.69 15.42 -6.00
CA HIS A 452 15.27 15.65 -6.26
C HIS A 452 14.71 14.75 -7.36
N ASP A 453 15.45 14.58 -8.46
CA ASP A 453 15.04 13.73 -9.58
C ASP A 453 14.90 12.26 -9.17
N ILE A 454 15.71 11.79 -8.22
CA ILE A 454 15.61 10.45 -7.66
C ILE A 454 14.37 10.37 -6.76
N HIS A 455 14.14 11.38 -5.92
CA HIS A 455 12.97 11.45 -5.07
C HIS A 455 11.66 11.38 -5.88
N MET A 456 11.56 12.15 -6.95
CA MET A 456 10.40 12.16 -7.83
C MET A 456 10.24 10.85 -8.60
N GLU A 457 11.33 10.26 -9.12
CA GLU A 457 11.27 8.96 -9.79
C GLU A 457 10.68 7.87 -8.87
N CYS A 458 11.03 7.87 -7.58
CA CYS A 458 10.49 6.92 -6.62
C CYS A 458 8.97 7.08 -6.44
N ILE A 459 8.49 8.32 -6.40
CA ILE A 459 7.06 8.62 -6.29
C ILE A 459 6.34 8.19 -7.58
N PHE A 460 6.90 8.52 -8.75
CA PHE A 460 6.30 8.14 -10.03
C PHE A 460 6.29 6.64 -10.26
N GLN A 461 7.26 5.88 -9.77
CA GLN A 461 7.22 4.42 -9.82
C GLN A 461 6.07 3.83 -9.00
N LYS A 462 5.81 4.36 -7.80
CA LYS A 462 4.64 3.95 -6.99
C LYS A 462 3.35 4.18 -7.79
N ILE A 463 3.21 5.36 -8.39
CA ILE A 463 2.03 5.72 -9.19
C ILE A 463 1.92 4.85 -10.46
N ARG A 464 3.01 4.62 -11.19
CA ARG A 464 3.04 3.74 -12.37
C ARG A 464 2.59 2.32 -12.04
N LYS A 465 3.02 1.75 -10.90
CA LYS A 465 2.58 0.42 -10.44
C LYS A 465 1.07 0.38 -10.20
N ILE A 466 0.53 1.41 -9.55
CA ILE A 466 -0.90 1.57 -9.30
C ILE A 466 -1.68 1.68 -10.63
N VAL A 467 -1.27 2.57 -11.52
CA VAL A 467 -1.90 2.80 -12.83
C VAL A 467 -1.89 1.54 -13.69
N LYS A 468 -0.79 0.77 -13.69
CA LYS A 468 -0.71 -0.53 -14.38
C LYS A 468 -1.69 -1.55 -13.78
N GLY A 469 -1.85 -1.59 -12.46
CA GLY A 469 -2.76 -2.51 -11.77
C GLY A 469 -4.25 -2.25 -12.04
N ILE A 470 -4.62 -0.99 -12.29
CA ILE A 470 -6.02 -0.58 -12.60
C ILE A 470 -6.42 -0.94 -14.04
N GLY A 471 -5.47 -1.27 -14.91
CA GLY A 471 -5.75 -1.97 -16.17
C GLY A 471 -6.33 -1.12 -17.31
N SER A 472 -6.15 0.21 -17.34
CA SER A 472 -6.32 1.02 -18.58
C SER A 472 -5.96 2.49 -18.38
N ASN A 473 -5.01 2.94 -19.19
CA ASN A 473 -4.78 4.29 -19.74
C ASN A 473 -5.02 5.51 -18.82
N LEU A 474 -3.98 6.31 -18.60
CA LEU A 474 -4.02 7.60 -17.89
C LEU A 474 -5.21 8.48 -18.29
N ASP A 475 -5.63 8.39 -19.54
CA ASP A 475 -6.81 9.07 -20.06
C ASP A 475 -8.08 8.76 -19.27
N LYS A 476 -8.32 7.49 -18.92
CA LYS A 476 -9.47 7.10 -18.10
C LYS A 476 -9.34 7.63 -16.68
N LEU A 477 -8.14 7.55 -16.11
CA LEU A 477 -7.85 8.07 -14.77
C LEU A 477 -8.10 9.58 -14.69
N PHE A 478 -7.64 10.31 -15.71
CA PHE A 478 -7.83 11.74 -15.86
C PHE A 478 -9.31 12.09 -15.99
N SER A 479 -10.05 11.38 -16.85
CA SER A 479 -11.49 11.59 -17.05
C SER A 479 -12.37 11.18 -15.87
N GLU A 480 -11.98 10.17 -15.09
CA GLU A 480 -12.70 9.75 -13.88
C GLU A 480 -12.62 10.80 -12.78
N MET A 481 -11.43 11.40 -12.62
CA MET A 481 -11.18 12.45 -11.62
C MET A 481 -11.70 13.82 -12.09
N ASP A 482 -11.64 14.09 -13.39
CA ASP A 482 -12.23 15.28 -13.99
C ASP A 482 -13.74 15.13 -14.22
N SER A 483 -14.47 14.89 -13.13
CA SER A 483 -15.91 14.63 -13.10
C SER A 483 -16.80 15.77 -13.65
N LYS A 484 -16.20 16.91 -14.03
CA LYS A 484 -16.87 18.08 -14.63
C LYS A 484 -16.27 18.52 -15.98
N ASP A 485 -15.37 17.74 -16.57
CA ASP A 485 -14.70 18.05 -17.86
C ASP A 485 -14.03 19.44 -17.87
N LYS A 486 -13.33 19.76 -16.78
CA LYS A 486 -12.62 21.03 -16.55
C LYS A 486 -11.33 21.13 -17.38
N GLY A 487 -10.76 19.99 -17.80
CA GLY A 487 -9.49 19.89 -18.53
C GLY A 487 -8.24 19.95 -17.65
N TYR A 488 -8.39 20.01 -16.33
CA TYR A 488 -7.29 20.10 -15.35
C TYR A 488 -7.71 19.53 -13.98
N TRP A 489 -6.74 19.07 -13.20
CA TRP A 489 -6.93 18.70 -11.80
C TRP A 489 -6.56 19.89 -10.90
N ASN A 490 -7.40 20.22 -9.93
CA ASN A 490 -7.03 21.14 -8.86
C ASN A 490 -6.44 20.37 -7.65
N LYS A 491 -6.05 21.11 -6.61
CA LYS A 491 -5.47 20.52 -5.39
C LYS A 491 -6.40 19.52 -4.70
N GLU A 492 -7.71 19.70 -4.79
CA GLU A 492 -8.72 18.79 -4.24
C GLU A 492 -8.87 17.53 -5.09
N ASP A 493 -8.97 17.66 -6.42
CA ASP A 493 -9.09 16.55 -7.38
C ASP A 493 -7.86 15.64 -7.28
N TYR A 494 -6.65 16.22 -7.16
CA TYR A 494 -5.42 15.45 -6.99
C TYR A 494 -5.30 14.82 -5.60
N LYS A 495 -5.75 15.48 -4.53
CA LYS A 495 -5.80 14.85 -3.20
C LYS A 495 -6.75 13.65 -3.21
N GLU A 496 -7.90 13.78 -3.84
CA GLU A 496 -8.84 12.68 -4.02
C GLU A 496 -8.21 11.55 -4.86
N PHE A 497 -7.45 11.88 -5.89
CA PHE A 497 -6.66 10.90 -6.65
C PHE A 497 -5.63 10.16 -5.77
N VAL A 498 -4.87 10.89 -4.98
CA VAL A 498 -3.87 10.30 -4.06
C VAL A 498 -4.55 9.47 -2.98
N ASP A 499 -5.63 9.95 -2.39
CA ASP A 499 -6.38 9.25 -1.35
C ASP A 499 -7.16 8.03 -1.90
N MET A 500 -7.50 8.02 -3.20
CA MET A 500 -8.25 6.93 -3.82
C MET A 500 -7.35 5.84 -4.41
N TYR A 501 -6.17 6.22 -4.89
CA TYR A 501 -5.30 5.33 -5.66
C TYR A 501 -3.88 5.21 -5.07
N CYS A 502 -3.40 6.17 -4.28
CA CYS A 502 -2.02 6.26 -3.82
C CYS A 502 -1.89 6.30 -2.28
N ASP A 503 -2.59 5.42 -1.56
CA ASP A 503 -2.54 5.27 -0.08
C ASP A 503 -1.13 5.08 0.51
N SER A 504 -0.15 4.74 -0.33
CA SER A 504 1.26 4.52 0.04
C SER A 504 2.11 5.80 0.09
N LEU A 505 1.59 6.94 -0.37
CA LEU A 505 2.31 8.21 -0.38
C LEU A 505 2.17 8.97 0.94
N LYS A 506 3.29 9.43 1.50
CA LYS A 506 3.28 10.30 2.69
C LYS A 506 2.93 11.71 2.30
N LYS A 507 2.32 12.48 3.23
CA LYS A 507 1.90 13.87 2.98
C LYS A 507 2.99 14.76 2.36
N TYR A 508 4.25 14.65 2.79
CA TYR A 508 5.33 15.44 2.19
C TYR A 508 5.64 14.99 0.76
N GLU A 509 5.55 13.69 0.43
CA GLU A 509 5.71 13.19 -0.94
C GLU A 509 4.57 13.70 -1.85
N VAL A 510 3.37 13.86 -1.28
CA VAL A 510 2.21 14.45 -1.96
C VAL A 510 2.42 15.93 -2.24
N ASP A 511 2.91 16.68 -1.26
CA ASP A 511 3.22 18.11 -1.40
C ASP A 511 4.37 18.35 -2.39
N ASP A 512 5.43 17.53 -2.33
CA ASP A 512 6.58 17.59 -3.25
C ASP A 512 6.16 17.20 -4.68
N LEU A 513 5.30 16.20 -4.84
CA LEU A 513 4.76 15.80 -6.14
C LEU A 513 3.85 16.88 -6.73
N LEU A 514 2.98 17.51 -5.94
CA LEU A 514 2.16 18.64 -6.39
C LEU A 514 3.01 19.79 -6.92
N ALA A 515 4.05 20.16 -6.16
CA ALA A 515 4.97 21.22 -6.54
C ALA A 515 5.77 20.87 -7.80
N HIS A 516 6.04 19.59 -8.04
CA HIS A 516 6.76 19.13 -9.23
C HIS A 516 5.87 19.02 -10.49
N LEU A 517 4.59 18.69 -10.32
CA LEU A 517 3.61 18.59 -11.40
C LEU A 517 3.14 19.97 -11.88
N ASP A 518 2.89 20.90 -10.97
CA ASP A 518 2.49 22.28 -11.27
C ASP A 518 3.70 23.13 -11.71
N ARG A 519 4.19 22.88 -12.92
CA ARG A 519 5.38 23.55 -13.47
C ARG A 519 5.13 25.02 -13.78
N ASN A 520 3.88 25.36 -14.12
CA ASN A 520 3.52 26.71 -14.53
C ASN A 520 3.07 27.59 -13.35
N GLY A 521 2.84 27.00 -12.17
CA GLY A 521 2.48 27.66 -10.92
C GLY A 521 1.03 28.14 -10.85
N ASP A 522 0.15 27.64 -11.71
CA ASP A 522 -1.27 28.04 -11.78
C ASP A 522 -2.16 27.29 -10.78
N ASN A 523 -1.56 26.42 -9.95
CA ASN A 523 -2.23 25.55 -8.99
C ASN A 523 -3.21 24.56 -9.65
N ARG A 524 -2.96 24.23 -10.91
CA ARG A 524 -3.68 23.23 -11.68
C ARG A 524 -2.65 22.26 -12.27
N ILE A 525 -3.10 21.05 -12.54
CA ILE A 525 -2.32 20.04 -13.21
C ILE A 525 -3.07 19.66 -14.46
N ASP A 526 -2.56 20.09 -15.61
CA ASP A 526 -3.14 19.72 -16.89
C ASP A 526 -2.68 18.32 -17.34
N LYS A 527 -3.38 17.76 -18.33
CA LYS A 527 -3.09 16.43 -18.88
C LYS A 527 -1.65 16.33 -19.42
N GLY A 528 -1.12 17.41 -20.00
CA GLY A 528 0.23 17.46 -20.53
C GLY A 528 1.29 17.48 -19.44
N GLU A 529 1.05 18.18 -18.32
CA GLU A 529 1.91 18.19 -17.14
C GLU A 529 1.96 16.81 -16.47
N LEU A 530 0.80 16.18 -16.28
CA LEU A 530 0.71 14.83 -15.72
C LEU A 530 1.33 13.77 -16.65
N GLY A 531 1.06 13.85 -17.96
CA GLY A 531 1.62 12.93 -18.94
C GLY A 531 3.13 13.01 -19.07
N ARG A 532 3.69 14.24 -19.06
CA ARG A 532 5.14 14.47 -19.06
C ARG A 532 5.83 13.95 -17.81
N ALA A 533 5.15 14.01 -16.66
CA ALA A 533 5.71 13.58 -15.39
C ALA A 533 5.72 12.06 -15.20
N LEU A 534 4.80 11.35 -15.87
CA LEU A 534 4.69 9.89 -15.76
C LEU A 534 5.43 9.12 -16.86
N ASP A 535 6.14 9.80 -17.76
CA ASP A 535 6.73 9.25 -19.01
C ASP A 535 5.78 8.32 -19.76
N LEU A 536 4.51 8.72 -19.86
CA LEU A 536 3.50 8.01 -20.64
C LEU A 536 3.36 8.72 -22.00
N SER A 537 4.42 8.60 -22.80
CA SER A 537 4.44 8.96 -24.22
C SER A 537 3.94 7.82 -25.09
#